data_AF-A0A7N2R2S4-F1
#
_entry.id   AF-A0A7N2R2S4-F1
#
_cell.length_a   1.000
_cell.length_b   1.000
_cell.length_c   1.000
_cell.angle_alpha   90.00
_cell.angle_beta   90.00
_cell.angle_gamma   90.00
#
_symmetry.space_group_name_H-M   'P 1'
#
loop_
_entity.id
_entity.type
_entity.pdbx_description
1 polymer ?
#
loop_
_entity_poly.entity_id
_entity_poly.type
_entity_poly.pdbx_seq_one_letter_code
_entity_poly.pdbx_strand_id
1 'polypeptide(L)'
;MATKPGILTDWPWTPLGRFKYVILAPWAIHSTYSFIVKDKSERSLSLFLIFPFLLWRMLHNQIWISLSRYWTAKGKNSIVDKSIEFEQVDRESNWDDQILLSGALFYLVSKTLTQAENLPLWRTDGVIMTILLHSGPVEFLYYWLHRALHHHYLYSRYHSHHHSSIATEPITC
;
A
#
# COMPACT_ATOMS: atom_id res chain seq x y z
N MET A 1 -19.73 -0.40 0.49
CA MET A 1 -19.28 0.95 0.91
C MET A 1 -19.63 1.19 2.37
N ALA A 2 -18.97 2.16 3.04
CA ALA A 2 -19.34 2.56 4.40
C ALA A 2 -20.79 3.06 4.46
N THR A 3 -21.47 2.81 5.59
CA THR A 3 -22.91 3.15 5.75
C THR A 3 -23.19 4.66 5.68
N LYS A 4 -22.20 5.50 6.03
CA LYS A 4 -22.24 6.97 5.90
C LYS A 4 -20.84 7.47 5.53
N PRO A 5 -20.42 7.55 4.26
CA PRO A 5 -19.04 7.91 3.92
C PRO A 5 -18.66 9.29 4.48
N GLY A 6 -17.42 9.42 4.96
CA GLY A 6 -16.86 10.65 5.51
C GLY A 6 -15.96 11.37 4.51
N ILE A 7 -15.32 12.46 4.95
CA ILE A 7 -14.28 13.14 4.15
C ILE A 7 -13.09 12.18 4.01
N LEU A 8 -12.44 12.17 2.84
CA LEU A 8 -11.32 11.28 2.50
C LEU A 8 -11.67 9.78 2.49
N THR A 9 -12.96 9.43 2.33
CA THR A 9 -13.33 8.04 2.05
C THR A 9 -12.79 7.57 0.70
N ASP A 10 -12.76 8.46 -0.29
CA ASP A 10 -12.20 8.19 -1.61
C ASP A 10 -10.78 8.74 -1.74
N TRP A 11 -9.97 8.08 -2.56
CA TRP A 11 -8.64 8.55 -2.92
C TRP A 11 -8.73 9.81 -3.78
N PRO A 12 -7.75 10.75 -3.68
CA PRO A 12 -7.74 11.96 -4.50
C PRO A 12 -7.78 11.69 -6.02
N TRP A 13 -7.31 10.50 -6.43
CA TRP A 13 -7.27 10.07 -7.83
C TRP A 13 -8.36 9.07 -8.22
N THR A 14 -9.37 8.85 -7.38
CA THR A 14 -10.56 8.06 -7.76
C THR A 14 -11.15 8.49 -9.11
N PRO A 15 -11.24 9.78 -9.47
CA PRO A 15 -11.74 10.20 -10.79
C PRO A 15 -10.93 9.69 -12.00
N LEU A 16 -9.66 9.30 -11.80
CA LEU A 16 -8.83 8.75 -12.89
C LEU A 16 -9.16 7.28 -13.19
N GLY A 17 -9.88 6.60 -12.29
CA GLY A 17 -10.22 5.18 -12.44
C GLY A 17 -8.99 4.32 -12.75
N ARG A 18 -9.05 3.56 -13.85
CA ARG A 18 -7.95 2.67 -14.28
C ARG A 18 -6.69 3.42 -14.76
N PHE A 19 -6.77 4.73 -14.99
CA PHE A 19 -5.63 5.55 -15.43
C PHE A 19 -4.80 6.11 -14.27
N LYS A 20 -5.16 5.82 -13.01
CA LYS A 20 -4.47 6.32 -11.80
C LYS A 20 -2.95 6.11 -11.77
N TYR A 21 -2.42 5.11 -12.47
CA TYR A 21 -0.96 4.90 -12.58
C TYR A 21 -0.21 6.05 -13.25
N VAL A 22 -0.90 6.93 -14.00
CA VAL A 22 -0.31 8.13 -14.60
C VAL A 22 0.32 9.06 -13.56
N ILE A 23 -0.13 9.00 -12.30
CA ILE A 23 0.41 9.79 -11.18
C ILE A 23 1.90 9.53 -10.97
N LEU A 24 2.32 8.27 -11.11
CA LEU A 24 3.72 7.87 -10.91
C LEU A 24 4.54 7.90 -12.20
N ALA A 25 3.89 7.96 -13.37
CA ALA A 25 4.57 7.83 -14.66
C ALA A 25 5.67 8.89 -14.88
N PRO A 26 5.47 10.20 -14.63
CA PRO A 26 6.53 11.20 -14.80
C PRO A 26 7.75 10.91 -13.93
N TRP A 27 7.53 10.48 -12.67
CA TRP A 27 8.58 10.18 -11.72
C TRP A 27 9.36 8.94 -12.11
N ALA A 28 8.67 7.86 -12.49
CA ALA A 28 9.27 6.62 -12.94
C ALA A 28 10.08 6.79 -14.22
N ILE A 29 9.55 7.55 -15.19
CA ILE A 29 10.26 7.88 -16.44
C ILE A 29 11.51 8.69 -16.11
N HIS A 30 11.37 9.76 -15.31
CA HIS A 30 12.49 10.62 -14.96
C HIS A 30 13.58 9.87 -14.17
N SER A 31 13.21 9.03 -13.19
CA SER A 31 14.18 8.26 -12.39
C SER A 31 14.93 7.25 -13.26
N THR A 32 14.21 6.56 -14.15
CA THR A 32 14.79 5.57 -15.07
C THR A 32 15.71 6.25 -16.09
N TYR A 33 15.25 7.33 -16.72
CA TYR A 33 16.04 8.11 -17.66
C TYR A 33 17.32 8.65 -17.00
N SER A 34 17.18 9.27 -15.82
CA SER A 34 18.31 9.82 -15.08
C SER A 34 19.36 8.76 -14.75
N PHE A 35 18.93 7.54 -14.40
CA PHE A 35 19.84 6.45 -14.09
C PHE A 35 20.57 5.89 -15.32
N ILE A 36 19.89 5.81 -16.47
CA ILE A 36 20.47 5.25 -17.71
C ILE A 36 21.41 6.25 -18.38
N VAL A 37 21.00 7.52 -18.47
CA VAL A 37 21.63 8.52 -19.33
C VAL A 37 22.71 9.33 -18.62
N LYS A 38 22.54 9.69 -17.33
CA LYS A 38 23.52 10.52 -16.63
C LYS A 38 24.85 9.79 -16.42
N ASP A 39 25.91 10.55 -16.11
CA ASP A 39 27.20 9.98 -15.73
C ASP A 39 27.15 9.25 -14.39
N LYS A 40 28.07 8.31 -14.17
CA LYS A 40 28.09 7.46 -12.96
C LYS A 40 28.10 8.26 -11.65
N SER A 41 28.72 9.44 -11.64
CA SER A 41 28.79 10.33 -10.48
C SER A 41 27.44 11.00 -10.12
N GLU A 42 26.51 11.09 -11.07
CA GLU A 42 25.20 11.72 -10.88
C GLU A 42 24.04 10.72 -10.80
N ARG A 43 24.32 9.42 -10.95
CA ARG A 43 23.31 8.37 -10.90
C ARG A 43 22.92 8.07 -9.46
N SER A 44 21.64 8.26 -9.15
CA SER A 44 21.06 7.78 -7.90
C SER A 44 20.47 6.38 -8.10
N LEU A 45 21.11 5.37 -7.50
CA LEU A 45 20.59 4.00 -7.50
C LEU A 45 19.32 3.90 -6.65
N SER A 46 19.25 4.62 -5.53
CA SER A 46 18.09 4.60 -4.64
C SER A 46 16.82 5.11 -5.35
N LEU A 47 16.92 6.23 -6.08
CA LEU A 47 15.82 6.81 -6.86
C LEU A 47 15.38 5.88 -8.00
N PHE A 48 16.33 5.21 -8.65
CA PHE A 48 16.03 4.21 -9.68
C PHE A 48 15.25 3.02 -9.11
N LEU A 49 15.66 2.52 -7.94
CA LEU A 49 15.07 1.32 -7.32
C LEU A 49 13.65 1.52 -6.78
N ILE A 50 13.17 2.77 -6.63
CA ILE A 50 11.78 3.03 -6.21
C ILE A 50 10.80 2.35 -7.16
N PHE A 51 10.95 2.51 -8.48
CA PHE A 51 10.00 1.93 -9.43
C PHE A 51 10.01 0.39 -9.43
N PRO A 52 11.16 -0.30 -9.56
CA PRO A 52 11.23 -1.76 -9.38
C PRO A 52 10.66 -2.24 -8.05
N PHE A 53 10.89 -1.50 -6.95
CA PHE A 53 10.33 -1.82 -5.65
C PHE A 53 8.79 -1.75 -5.65
N LEU A 54 8.19 -0.71 -6.24
CA LEU A 54 6.74 -0.59 -6.35
C LEU A 54 6.13 -1.71 -7.22
N LEU A 55 6.78 -2.08 -8.33
CA LEU A 55 6.38 -3.22 -9.15
C LEU A 55 6.44 -4.53 -8.36
N TRP A 56 7.52 -4.73 -7.59
CA TRP A 56 7.64 -5.89 -6.71
C TRP A 56 6.52 -5.94 -5.67
N ARG A 57 6.18 -4.79 -5.06
CA ARG A 57 5.04 -4.69 -4.13
C ARG A 57 3.71 -5.06 -4.80
N MET A 58 3.49 -4.61 -6.03
CA MET A 58 2.29 -4.97 -6.81
C MET A 58 2.20 -6.47 -7.05
N LEU A 59 3.29 -7.09 -7.52
CA LEU A 59 3.36 -8.53 -7.79
C LEU A 59 3.18 -9.34 -6.51
N HIS A 60 3.90 -8.99 -5.45
CA HIS A 60 3.80 -9.63 -4.15
C HIS A 60 2.37 -9.61 -3.62
N ASN A 61 1.72 -8.45 -3.67
CA ASN A 61 0.34 -8.27 -3.25
C ASN A 61 -0.62 -9.15 -4.08
N GLN A 62 -0.50 -9.14 -5.40
CA GLN A 62 -1.32 -9.95 -6.28
C GLN A 62 -1.16 -11.45 -6.02
N ILE A 63 0.07 -11.92 -5.74
CA ILE A 63 0.35 -13.31 -5.38
C ILE A 63 -0.41 -13.69 -4.10
N TRP A 64 -0.31 -12.87 -3.05
CA TRP A 64 -0.97 -13.14 -1.78
C TRP A 64 -2.50 -13.09 -1.87
N ILE A 65 -3.07 -12.14 -2.61
CA ILE A 65 -4.51 -12.13 -2.90
C ILE A 65 -4.91 -13.44 -3.59
N SER A 66 -4.16 -13.84 -4.61
CA SER A 66 -4.48 -15.05 -5.39
C SER A 66 -4.40 -16.31 -4.53
N LEU A 67 -3.38 -16.42 -3.68
CA LEU A 67 -3.22 -17.54 -2.74
C LEU A 67 -4.32 -17.55 -1.69
N SER A 68 -4.65 -16.40 -1.10
CA SER A 68 -5.73 -16.28 -0.11
C SER A 68 -7.07 -16.68 -0.71
N ARG A 69 -7.43 -16.15 -1.89
CA ARG A 69 -8.68 -16.49 -2.59
C ARG A 69 -8.73 -17.97 -2.97
N TYR A 70 -7.63 -18.54 -3.42
CA TYR A 70 -7.55 -19.97 -3.72
C TYR A 70 -7.80 -20.83 -2.47
N TRP A 71 -7.21 -20.48 -1.33
CA TRP A 71 -7.43 -21.18 -0.07
C TRP A 71 -8.84 -20.99 0.47
N THR A 72 -9.42 -19.81 0.36
CA THR A 72 -10.83 -19.59 0.74
C THR A 72 -11.77 -20.40 -0.14
N ALA A 73 -11.50 -20.54 -1.44
CA ALA A 73 -12.36 -21.27 -2.36
C ALA A 73 -12.27 -22.81 -2.24
N LYS A 74 -11.09 -23.35 -1.89
CA LYS A 74 -10.89 -24.82 -1.77
C LYS A 74 -10.73 -25.34 -0.34
N GLY A 75 -10.48 -24.44 0.61
CA GLY A 75 -10.08 -24.80 1.96
C GLY A 75 -11.24 -25.34 2.79
N LYS A 76 -10.92 -26.22 3.74
CA LYS A 76 -11.85 -26.70 4.77
C LYS A 76 -11.90 -25.78 6.00
N ASN A 77 -11.12 -24.69 5.99
CA ASN A 77 -10.91 -23.80 7.13
C ASN A 77 -11.85 -22.58 7.10
N SER A 78 -13.01 -22.70 6.46
CA SER A 78 -13.99 -21.61 6.43
C SER A 78 -14.65 -21.47 7.81
N ILE A 79 -14.58 -20.26 8.37
CA ILE A 79 -15.29 -19.93 9.63
C ILE A 79 -16.80 -19.84 9.37
N VAL A 80 -17.17 -19.40 8.17
CA VAL A 80 -18.54 -19.25 7.69
C VAL A 80 -18.67 -20.01 6.38
N ASP A 81 -19.74 -20.80 6.22
CA ASP A 81 -20.03 -21.57 5.00
C ASP A 81 -20.59 -20.65 3.90
N LYS A 82 -19.75 -19.72 3.43
CA LYS A 82 -20.05 -18.75 2.38
C LYS A 82 -18.82 -18.52 1.50
N SER A 83 -19.03 -18.39 0.20
CA SER A 83 -17.99 -18.01 -0.76
C SER A 83 -17.75 -16.49 -0.75
N ILE A 84 -16.61 -16.06 -1.30
CA ILE A 84 -16.38 -14.64 -1.59
C ILE A 84 -17.38 -14.13 -2.62
N GLU A 85 -18.00 -12.98 -2.34
CA GLU A 85 -18.96 -12.33 -3.22
C GLU A 85 -18.24 -11.38 -4.19
N PHE A 86 -18.78 -11.20 -5.41
CA PHE A 86 -18.21 -10.27 -6.39
C PHE A 86 -18.19 -8.84 -5.86
N GLU A 87 -19.20 -8.46 -5.09
CA GLU A 87 -19.29 -7.17 -4.43
C GLU A 87 -18.15 -6.95 -3.44
N GLN A 88 -17.67 -8.01 -2.76
CA GLN A 88 -16.48 -7.91 -1.91
C GLN A 88 -15.22 -7.70 -2.75
N VAL A 89 -15.07 -8.45 -3.84
CA VAL A 89 -13.93 -8.33 -4.75
C VAL A 89 -13.83 -6.90 -5.31
N ASP A 90 -14.94 -6.33 -5.75
CA ASP A 90 -14.98 -4.96 -6.29
C ASP A 90 -14.61 -3.93 -5.22
N ARG A 91 -15.09 -4.14 -3.99
CA ARG A 91 -14.83 -3.27 -2.82
C ARG A 91 -13.37 -3.27 -2.38
N GLU A 92 -12.67 -4.38 -2.57
CA GLU A 92 -11.28 -4.59 -2.15
C GLU A 92 -10.29 -4.44 -3.32
N SER A 93 -10.79 -4.15 -4.53
CA SER A 93 -9.99 -4.01 -5.76
C SER A 93 -9.08 -2.78 -5.80
N ASN A 94 -9.19 -1.89 -4.82
CA ASN A 94 -8.45 -0.63 -4.72
C ASN A 94 -7.17 -0.71 -3.86
N TRP A 95 -6.74 -1.93 -3.53
CA TRP A 95 -5.55 -2.23 -2.71
C TRP A 95 -4.25 -1.60 -3.24
N ASP A 96 -4.18 -1.31 -4.53
CA ASP A 96 -3.03 -0.71 -5.21
C ASP A 96 -2.92 0.81 -5.01
N ASP A 97 -3.96 1.47 -4.50
CA ASP A 97 -3.91 2.90 -4.17
C ASP A 97 -2.88 3.22 -3.08
N GLN A 98 -2.70 2.31 -2.12
CA GLN A 98 -1.64 2.43 -1.11
C GLN A 98 -0.23 2.37 -1.73
N ILE A 99 -0.06 1.61 -2.81
CA ILE A 99 1.21 1.56 -3.56
C ILE A 99 1.45 2.89 -4.27
N LEU A 100 0.41 3.49 -4.85
CA LEU A 100 0.50 4.81 -5.48
C LEU A 100 0.88 5.89 -4.47
N LEU A 101 0.22 5.91 -3.30
CA LEU A 101 0.55 6.84 -2.22
C LEU A 101 2.01 6.67 -1.77
N SER A 102 2.41 5.42 -1.48
CA SER A 102 3.77 5.10 -1.03
C SER A 102 4.81 5.51 -2.07
N GLY A 103 4.55 5.25 -3.35
CA GLY A 103 5.42 5.65 -4.45
C GLY A 103 5.57 7.16 -4.55
N ALA A 104 4.46 7.90 -4.47
CA ALA A 104 4.49 9.37 -4.49
C ALA A 104 5.30 9.93 -3.31
N LEU A 105 5.11 9.37 -2.11
CA LEU A 105 5.88 9.75 -0.93
C LEU A 105 7.37 9.42 -1.07
N PHE A 106 7.74 8.24 -1.58
CA PHE A 106 9.15 7.90 -1.79
C PHE A 106 9.81 8.84 -2.79
N TYR A 107 9.16 9.13 -3.93
CA TYR A 107 9.71 10.09 -4.89
C TYR A 107 9.84 11.50 -4.31
N LEU A 108 8.84 11.96 -3.56
CA LEU A 108 8.87 13.26 -2.91
C LEU A 108 10.00 13.36 -1.88
N VAL A 109 10.12 12.37 -1.00
CA VAL A 109 11.18 12.30 0.02
C VAL A 109 12.55 12.25 -0.64
N SER A 110 12.75 11.40 -1.66
CA SER A 110 14.03 11.31 -2.37
C SER A 110 14.41 12.60 -3.09
N LYS A 111 13.46 13.43 -3.51
CA LYS A 111 13.74 14.71 -4.16
C LYS A 111 13.90 15.88 -3.21
N THR A 112 13.26 15.82 -2.04
CA THR A 112 13.33 16.88 -1.03
C THR A 112 14.50 16.71 -0.07
N LEU A 113 14.90 15.47 0.22
CA LEU A 113 16.01 15.15 1.11
C LEU A 113 17.20 14.64 0.31
N THR A 114 18.25 15.45 0.21
CA THR A 114 19.50 15.07 -0.48
C THR A 114 20.16 13.83 0.14
N GLN A 115 19.95 13.59 1.43
CA GLN A 115 20.42 12.38 2.12
C GLN A 115 19.74 11.09 1.62
N ALA A 116 18.55 11.20 1.00
CA ALA A 116 17.81 10.05 0.48
C ALA A 116 18.22 9.68 -0.95
N GLU A 117 19.01 10.49 -1.65
CA GLU A 117 19.42 10.21 -3.03
C GLU A 117 20.51 9.12 -3.13
N ASN A 118 21.38 8.97 -2.12
CA ASN A 118 22.51 8.04 -2.18
C ASN A 118 22.54 7.07 -0.99
N LEU A 119 21.38 6.49 -0.67
CA LEU A 119 21.29 5.47 0.37
C LEU A 119 22.04 4.18 -0.04
N PRO A 120 22.79 3.57 0.90
CA PRO A 120 23.38 2.26 0.66
C PRO A 120 22.28 1.21 0.47
N LEU A 121 22.56 0.18 -0.34
CA LEU A 121 21.64 -0.93 -0.57
C LEU A 121 21.31 -1.71 0.71
N TRP A 122 22.25 -1.75 1.66
CA TRP A 122 22.09 -2.46 2.92
C TRP A 122 22.71 -1.67 4.08
N ARG A 123 21.98 -1.59 5.20
CA ARG A 123 22.46 -1.01 6.45
C ARG A 123 21.80 -1.72 7.63
N THR A 124 22.57 -2.51 8.38
CA THR A 124 22.03 -3.34 9.47
C THR A 124 21.44 -2.51 10.62
N ASP A 125 22.06 -1.39 10.96
CA ASP A 125 21.54 -0.42 11.92
C ASP A 125 20.17 0.14 11.49
N GLY A 126 19.99 0.41 10.19
CA GLY A 126 18.73 0.83 9.60
C GLY A 126 17.65 -0.24 9.70
N VAL A 127 18.02 -1.52 9.51
CA VAL A 127 17.11 -2.65 9.70
C VAL A 127 16.67 -2.75 11.17
N ILE A 128 17.61 -2.68 12.11
CA ILE A 128 17.30 -2.71 13.55
C ILE A 128 16.40 -1.53 13.93
N MET A 129 16.73 -0.33 13.47
CA MET A 129 15.93 0.87 13.73
C MET A 129 14.51 0.73 13.15
N THR A 130 14.37 0.17 11.95
CA THR A 130 13.06 -0.08 11.33
C THR A 130 12.24 -1.07 12.15
N ILE A 131 12.84 -2.16 12.64
CA ILE A 131 12.18 -3.14 13.50
C ILE A 131 11.69 -2.47 14.79
N LEU A 132 12.54 -1.66 15.45
CA LEU A 132 12.19 -0.99 16.70
C LEU A 132 11.10 0.07 16.50
N LEU A 133 11.19 0.89 15.45
CA LEU A 133 10.19 1.89 15.10
C LEU A 133 8.85 1.24 14.74
N HIS A 134 8.88 0.11 14.04
CA HIS A 134 7.68 -0.63 13.70
C HIS A 134 7.04 -1.24 14.96
N SER A 135 7.76 -2.13 15.65
CA SER A 135 7.25 -2.88 16.82
C SER A 135 6.91 -2.02 18.03
N GLY A 136 7.47 -0.81 18.16
CA GLY A 136 7.11 0.13 19.22
C GLY A 136 6.10 1.18 18.72
N PRO A 137 6.56 2.34 18.20
CA PRO A 137 5.69 3.44 17.82
C PRO A 137 4.57 3.11 16.84
N VAL A 138 4.86 2.37 15.75
CA VAL A 138 3.86 2.11 14.71
C VAL A 138 2.75 1.21 15.24
N GLU A 139 3.09 0.10 15.89
CA GLU A 139 2.09 -0.80 16.49
C GLU A 139 1.26 -0.11 17.58
N PHE A 140 1.91 0.71 18.42
CA PHE A 140 1.20 1.51 19.42
C PHE A 140 0.16 2.45 18.78
N LEU A 141 0.57 3.22 17.76
CA LEU A 141 -0.33 4.13 17.06
C LEU A 141 -1.43 3.37 16.31
N TYR A 142 -1.10 2.26 15.66
CA TYR A 142 -2.05 1.39 14.98
C TYR A 142 -3.14 0.91 15.94
N TYR A 143 -2.77 0.40 17.12
CA TYR A 143 -3.74 -0.07 18.11
C TYR A 143 -4.73 1.02 18.52
N TRP A 144 -4.24 2.22 18.87
CA TRP A 144 -5.10 3.30 19.31
C TRP A 144 -5.96 3.87 18.18
N LEU A 145 -5.42 3.98 16.97
CA LEU A 145 -6.17 4.41 15.80
C LEU A 145 -7.28 3.41 15.46
N HIS A 146 -6.94 2.12 15.45
CA HIS A 146 -7.92 1.06 15.21
C HIS A 146 -9.02 1.06 16.27
N ARG A 147 -8.67 1.21 17.55
CA ARG A 147 -9.64 1.36 18.63
C ARG A 147 -10.53 2.60 18.45
N ALA A 148 -9.98 3.73 18.00
CA ALA A 148 -10.75 4.92 17.70
C ALA A 148 -11.72 4.71 16.52
N LEU A 149 -11.30 3.98 15.49
CA LEU A 149 -12.13 3.62 14.33
C LEU A 149 -13.36 2.78 14.72
N HIS A 150 -13.31 2.07 15.85
CA HIS A 150 -14.47 1.35 16.41
C HIS A 150 -15.45 2.23 17.18
N HIS A 151 -15.14 3.51 17.41
CA HIS A 151 -16.10 4.44 17.98
C HIS A 151 -17.23 4.71 16.96
N HIS A 152 -18.51 4.65 17.39
CA HIS A 152 -19.70 4.64 16.51
C HIS A 152 -19.67 5.67 15.35
N TYR A 153 -19.19 6.89 15.64
CA TYR A 153 -19.04 7.95 14.63
C TYR A 153 -18.05 7.58 13.51
N LEU A 154 -16.85 7.07 13.87
CA LEU A 154 -15.82 6.69 12.91
C LEU A 154 -16.12 5.33 12.29
N TYR A 155 -16.72 4.42 13.06
CA TYR A 155 -17.09 3.08 12.60
C TYR A 155 -18.02 3.15 11.39
N SER A 156 -19.14 3.87 11.51
CA SER A 156 -20.12 4.00 10.42
C SER A 156 -19.55 4.62 9.13
N ARG A 157 -18.48 5.42 9.24
CA ARG A 157 -17.89 6.20 8.14
C ARG A 157 -16.68 5.57 7.47
N TYR A 158 -15.85 4.89 8.25
CA TYR A 158 -14.51 4.48 7.82
C TYR A 158 -14.22 2.99 8.07
N HIS A 159 -14.88 2.34 9.05
CA HIS A 159 -14.48 0.98 9.48
C HIS A 159 -15.55 -0.10 9.28
N SER A 160 -16.84 0.26 9.30
CA SER A 160 -17.97 -0.67 9.15
C SER A 160 -17.90 -1.53 7.88
N HIS A 161 -17.39 -0.95 6.80
CA HIS A 161 -17.23 -1.64 5.53
C HIS A 161 -16.20 -2.77 5.59
N HIS A 162 -15.10 -2.59 6.31
CA HIS A 162 -14.09 -3.63 6.50
C HIS A 162 -14.68 -4.84 7.25
N HIS A 163 -15.58 -4.61 8.22
CA HIS A 163 -16.29 -5.67 8.93
C HIS A 163 -17.37 -6.37 8.10
N SER A 164 -17.66 -5.90 6.89
CA SER A 164 -18.61 -6.56 5.98
C SER A 164 -17.98 -7.64 5.11
N SER A 165 -16.64 -7.78 5.15
CA SER A 165 -15.92 -8.80 4.40
C SER A 165 -16.09 -10.16 5.07
N ILE A 166 -16.57 -11.14 4.30
CA ILE A 166 -16.86 -12.50 4.76
C ILE A 166 -15.58 -13.35 4.71
N ALA A 167 -14.74 -13.10 3.71
CA ALA A 167 -13.41 -13.65 3.59
C ALA A 167 -12.37 -12.55 3.81
N THR A 168 -11.37 -12.77 4.66
CA THR A 168 -10.30 -11.80 4.86
C THR A 168 -9.29 -11.87 3.72
N GLU A 169 -8.91 -10.72 3.17
CA GLU A 169 -7.83 -10.61 2.21
C GLU A 169 -6.55 -10.06 2.86
N PRO A 170 -5.35 -10.49 2.42
CA PRO A 170 -4.09 -10.14 3.10
C PRO A 170 -3.74 -8.65 3.07
N ILE A 171 -4.44 -7.86 2.25
CA ILE A 171 -4.13 -6.44 1.98
C ILE A 171 -5.22 -5.53 2.56
N THR A 172 -6.30 -6.11 3.07
CA THR A 172 -7.46 -5.38 3.58
C THR A 172 -7.57 -5.46 5.11
N CYS A 173 -6.66 -6.17 5.77
CA CYS A 173 -6.59 -6.37 7.23
C CYS A 173 -5.45 -5.58 7.88
#